data_AF-A0A9P1DJP2-F1
#
_entry.id   AF-A0A9P1DJP2-F1
#
_cell.length_a   1.000
_cell.length_b   1.000
_cell.length_c   1.000
_cell.angle_alpha   90.00
_cell.angle_beta   90.00
_cell.angle_gamma   90.00
#
_symmetry.space_group_name_H-M   'P 1'
#
loop_
_entity.id
_entity.type
_entity.pdbx_description
1 polymer ?
#
loop_
_entity_poly.entity_id
_entity_poly.type
_entity_poly.pdbx_seq_one_letter_code
_entity_poly.pdbx_strand_id
1 'polypeptide(L)'
;MVDVGSAMAPFLVELVAKMSITRPEVLRVTPAYKAFEKCAQVFRAGSSSSQYHKSQQSDRIGRFWSYSWHGSRWMKVLTLLVQYNGLASILLGTFAAFVMLLLFSLGHLPIYERPSYNGEEGASLWSLAVGLLVSIVSFTSWKSRQQVFLDRICINHEDADMKTEAIFSLAGVLKASKELLVLWDTSWSDRLWCLFEMAAFLKSKNAENSRRVLIIRPTTVGPCSIAALLTTWSSMFGLSMFPLSGFGALLLAMSGFWAIVAFRGYFSAVEILEEKLNCTSFDSVRSACCDTQHVDEHGNQLLCDREVLNQCVAIWFGSTQAFEDFLRTEVSQTVVRDLRENVFTTTWALQVTSSLCLRVLFSFTAVIYLVWRFNTIYIFS
;
A
#
# COMPACT_ATOMS: atom_id res chain seq x y z
N MET A 1 -36.02 -0.84 33.97
CA MET A 1 -34.79 -0.39 33.28
C MET A 1 -35.08 -0.49 31.80
N VAL A 2 -35.34 0.66 31.17
CA VAL A 2 -35.54 0.73 29.72
C VAL A 2 -34.18 0.52 29.09
N ASP A 3 -34.09 -0.48 28.23
CA ASP A 3 -32.89 -0.91 27.53
C ASP A 3 -32.42 0.22 26.59
N VAL A 4 -31.45 1.02 27.04
CA VAL A 4 -30.89 2.18 26.31
C VAL A 4 -30.32 1.74 24.96
N GLY A 5 -29.89 0.48 24.82
CA GLY A 5 -29.45 -0.11 23.56
C GLY A 5 -30.58 -0.28 22.53
N SER A 6 -31.80 -0.58 22.97
CA SER A 6 -32.96 -0.78 22.07
C SER A 6 -33.49 0.52 21.45
N ALA A 7 -33.34 1.65 22.15
CA ALA A 7 -33.78 2.97 21.67
C ALA A 7 -32.73 3.67 20.80
N MET A 8 -31.43 3.39 20.99
CA MET A 8 -30.37 3.96 20.15
C MET A 8 -30.25 3.25 18.79
N ALA A 9 -30.44 1.92 18.74
CA ALA A 9 -30.24 1.15 17.52
C ALA A 9 -30.99 1.70 16.27
N PRO A 10 -32.27 2.10 16.33
CA PRO A 10 -32.99 2.65 15.18
C PRO A 10 -32.39 3.96 14.66
N PHE A 11 -31.99 4.85 15.56
CA PHE A 11 -31.34 6.13 15.21
C PHE A 11 -29.98 5.90 14.55
N LEU A 12 -29.19 4.95 15.06
CA LEU A 12 -27.89 4.58 14.49
C LEU A 12 -28.03 4.03 13.09
N VAL A 13 -29.01 3.15 12.90
CA VAL A 13 -29.32 2.55 11.62
C VAL A 13 -29.77 3.60 10.62
N GLU A 14 -30.62 4.55 11.02
CA GLU A 14 -31.01 5.67 10.18
C GLU A 14 -29.82 6.55 9.77
N LEU A 15 -28.92 6.85 10.71
CA LEU A 15 -27.74 7.68 10.46
C LEU A 15 -26.73 7.01 9.52
N VAL A 16 -26.41 5.74 9.77
CA VAL A 16 -25.53 4.93 8.91
C VAL A 16 -26.18 4.78 7.54
N ALA A 17 -27.50 4.55 7.49
CA ALA A 17 -28.22 4.42 6.25
C ALA A 17 -28.24 5.71 5.42
N LYS A 18 -28.36 6.88 6.06
CA LYS A 18 -28.30 8.18 5.40
C LYS A 18 -26.89 8.56 4.96
N MET A 19 -25.85 7.90 5.47
CA MET A 19 -24.45 8.29 5.31
C MET A 19 -24.26 9.78 5.62
N SER A 20 -24.91 10.25 6.67
CA SER A 20 -24.79 11.64 7.13
C SER A 20 -23.67 11.75 8.14
N ILE A 21 -22.95 12.87 8.10
CA ILE A 21 -21.97 13.22 9.12
C ILE A 21 -22.75 13.88 10.27
N THR A 22 -22.55 13.43 11.50
CA THR A 22 -23.23 14.00 12.69
C THR A 22 -22.78 15.44 12.96
N ARG A 23 -21.47 15.69 12.93
CA ARG A 23 -20.83 17.00 13.05
C ARG A 23 -19.70 17.18 12.05
N PRO A 24 -19.55 18.36 11.43
CA PRO A 24 -18.45 18.61 10.49
C PRO A 24 -17.07 18.40 11.12
N GLU A 25 -16.95 18.59 12.44
CA GLU A 25 -15.72 18.43 13.22
C GLU A 25 -15.17 17.00 13.25
N VAL A 26 -16.05 16.01 13.00
CA VAL A 26 -15.71 14.59 12.92
C VAL A 26 -14.99 14.26 11.62
N LEU A 27 -15.20 15.07 10.56
CA LEU A 27 -14.52 14.86 9.30
C LEU A 27 -13.07 15.34 9.40
N ARG A 28 -12.18 14.37 9.61
CA ARG A 28 -10.77 14.63 9.86
C ARG A 28 -9.87 13.83 8.95
N VAL A 29 -8.77 14.42 8.55
CA VAL A 29 -7.77 13.82 7.68
C VAL A 29 -6.39 13.98 8.29
N THR A 30 -5.45 13.15 7.82
CA THR A 30 -4.05 13.26 8.17
C THR A 30 -3.19 13.12 6.91
N PRO A 31 -2.05 13.80 6.79
CA PRO A 31 -1.09 13.52 5.73
C PRO A 31 -0.58 12.08 5.83
N ALA A 32 -0.50 11.36 4.71
CA ALA A 32 -0.10 9.95 4.67
C ALA A 32 1.23 9.67 5.39
N TYR A 33 2.22 10.57 5.30
CA TYR A 33 3.51 10.37 5.98
C TYR A 33 3.42 10.24 7.50
N LYS A 34 2.39 10.83 8.14
CA LYS A 34 2.21 10.74 9.60
C LYS A 34 1.91 9.32 10.06
N ALA A 35 1.38 8.47 9.18
CA ALA A 35 1.16 7.05 9.45
C ALA A 35 2.49 6.25 9.54
N PHE A 36 3.58 6.76 8.96
CA PHE A 36 4.90 6.10 8.96
C PHE A 36 5.85 6.64 10.04
N GLU A 37 5.49 7.72 10.74
CA GLU A 37 6.31 8.28 11.81
C GLU A 37 6.59 7.26 12.92
N LYS A 38 7.76 7.40 13.56
CA LYS A 38 8.22 6.51 14.64
C LYS A 38 8.17 5.03 14.20
N CYS A 39 8.63 4.76 12.99
CA CYS A 39 8.66 3.42 12.37
C CYS A 39 7.26 2.78 12.31
N ALA A 40 6.30 3.56 11.79
CA ALA A 40 4.91 3.19 11.63
C ALA A 40 4.26 2.73 12.95
N GLN A 41 4.55 3.45 14.04
CA GLN A 41 4.03 3.15 15.39
C GLN A 41 2.50 3.01 15.40
N VAL A 42 1.82 3.73 14.52
CA VAL A 42 0.35 3.71 14.36
C VAL A 42 -0.19 2.30 14.15
N PHE A 43 0.55 1.43 13.46
CA PHE A 43 0.14 0.06 13.19
C PHE A 43 0.58 -0.94 14.30
N ARG A 44 1.30 -0.50 15.34
CA ARG A 44 1.75 -1.36 16.45
C ARG A 44 0.66 -1.48 17.52
N ALA A 45 0.50 -2.68 18.09
CA ALA A 45 -0.41 -2.89 19.22
C ALA A 45 0.14 -2.21 20.48
N GLY A 46 -0.75 -1.68 21.33
CA GLY A 46 -0.36 -1.07 22.62
C GLY A 46 0.08 0.41 22.57
N SER A 47 -0.07 1.11 21.45
CA SER A 47 0.08 2.57 21.41
C SER A 47 -1.11 3.23 22.12
N SER A 48 -1.07 3.36 23.46
CA SER A 48 -2.20 3.92 24.24
C SER A 48 -2.39 5.42 24.04
N SER A 49 -1.40 6.15 23.52
CA SER A 49 -1.52 7.58 23.31
C SER A 49 -2.36 7.86 22.06
N SER A 50 -3.46 8.59 22.21
CA SER A 50 -4.24 9.09 21.09
C SER A 50 -3.36 9.88 20.14
N GLN A 51 -3.35 9.47 18.87
CA GLN A 51 -2.66 10.20 17.81
C GLN A 51 -3.59 11.24 17.16
N TYR A 52 -4.72 11.53 17.79
CA TYR A 52 -5.74 12.44 17.27
C TYR A 52 -5.21 13.83 16.94
N HIS A 53 -4.26 14.36 17.72
CA HIS A 53 -3.57 15.63 17.46
C HIS A 53 -2.84 15.67 16.10
N LYS A 54 -2.58 14.51 15.48
CA LYS A 54 -1.96 14.43 14.15
C LYS A 54 -2.96 14.62 13.01
N SER A 55 -4.25 14.48 13.27
CA SER A 55 -5.30 14.76 12.29
C SER A 55 -5.71 16.24 12.31
N GLN A 56 -6.34 16.71 11.24
CA GLN A 56 -6.90 18.04 11.11
C GLN A 56 -8.31 17.94 10.52
N GLN A 57 -9.21 18.87 10.87
CA GLN A 57 -10.52 18.97 10.23
C GLN A 57 -10.37 19.28 8.74
N SER A 58 -11.28 18.76 7.95
CA SER A 58 -11.35 18.99 6.51
C SER A 58 -12.81 18.93 6.09
N ASP A 59 -13.12 19.47 4.91
CA ASP A 59 -14.44 19.31 4.29
C ASP A 59 -14.45 18.15 3.29
N ARG A 60 -13.25 17.62 2.96
CA ARG A 60 -13.07 16.57 1.95
C ARG A 60 -12.03 15.55 2.37
N ILE A 61 -12.27 14.30 2.02
CA ILE A 61 -11.32 13.20 2.26
C ILE A 61 -10.75 12.77 0.92
N GLY A 62 -9.43 12.88 0.78
CA GLY A 62 -8.72 12.43 -0.41
C GLY A 62 -8.86 10.92 -0.59
N ARG A 63 -8.51 10.15 0.44
CA ARG A 63 -8.59 8.69 0.40
C ARG A 63 -8.91 8.10 1.76
N PHE A 64 -9.84 7.17 1.81
CA PHE A 64 -10.14 6.36 3.00
C PHE A 64 -9.26 5.12 3.01
N TRP A 65 -8.57 4.82 4.11
CA TRP A 65 -7.81 3.57 4.26
C TRP A 65 -8.64 2.56 5.03
N SER A 66 -9.13 1.51 4.36
CA SER A 66 -9.74 0.35 5.01
C SER A 66 -8.70 -0.76 5.15
N TYR A 67 -8.53 -1.29 6.36
CA TYR A 67 -7.55 -2.33 6.66
C TYR A 67 -7.95 -3.15 7.88
N SER A 68 -7.44 -4.38 7.98
CA SER A 68 -7.65 -5.23 9.15
C SER A 68 -6.59 -4.98 10.22
N TRP A 69 -6.97 -5.14 11.48
CA TRP A 69 -6.07 -5.00 12.62
C TRP A 69 -5.21 -6.26 12.84
N HIS A 70 -5.64 -7.41 12.31
CA HIS A 70 -5.07 -8.73 12.62
C HIS A 70 -3.99 -9.21 11.65
N GLY A 71 -4.04 -8.80 10.37
CA GLY A 71 -3.04 -9.22 9.40
C GLY A 71 -1.66 -8.57 9.58
N SER A 72 -0.67 -9.08 8.85
CA SER A 72 0.74 -8.69 8.98
C SER A 72 0.97 -7.18 8.85
N ARG A 73 1.45 -6.57 9.94
CA ARG A 73 1.65 -5.12 10.07
C ARG A 73 2.74 -4.62 9.11
N TRP A 74 3.87 -5.32 9.05
CA TRP A 74 4.99 -4.90 8.22
C TRP A 74 4.64 -4.95 6.74
N MET A 75 3.85 -5.96 6.31
CA MET A 75 3.38 -6.06 4.94
C MET A 75 2.51 -4.87 4.54
N LYS A 76 1.58 -4.44 5.40
CA LYS A 76 0.77 -3.22 5.21
C LYS A 76 1.64 -1.99 5.06
N VAL A 77 2.60 -1.82 5.95
CA VAL A 77 3.52 -0.67 5.95
C VAL A 77 4.34 -0.66 4.66
N LEU A 78 4.90 -1.78 4.22
CA LEU A 78 5.66 -1.86 2.98
C LEU A 78 4.79 -1.58 1.76
N THR A 79 3.58 -2.15 1.68
CA THR A 79 2.64 -1.87 0.58
C THR A 79 2.29 -0.39 0.52
N LEU A 80 2.03 0.25 1.67
CA LEU A 80 1.77 1.68 1.74
C LEU A 80 3.01 2.52 1.37
N LEU A 81 4.22 2.16 1.80
CA LEU A 81 5.44 2.86 1.41
C LEU A 81 5.68 2.78 -0.10
N VAL A 82 5.48 1.60 -0.72
CA VAL A 82 5.53 1.44 -2.18
C VAL A 82 4.51 2.34 -2.86
N GLN A 83 3.27 2.36 -2.35
CA GLN A 83 2.17 3.16 -2.91
C GLN A 83 2.41 4.68 -2.81
N TYR A 84 3.01 5.17 -1.73
CA TYR A 84 3.11 6.62 -1.44
C TYR A 84 4.50 7.23 -1.68
N ASN A 85 5.57 6.44 -1.48
CA ASN A 85 6.95 6.90 -1.55
C ASN A 85 7.71 6.32 -2.75
N GLY A 86 7.20 5.25 -3.37
CA GLY A 86 7.86 4.55 -4.47
C GLY A 86 8.24 5.48 -5.63
N LEU A 87 7.30 6.29 -6.13
CA LEU A 87 7.55 7.19 -7.27
C LEU A 87 8.68 8.18 -6.98
N ALA A 88 8.64 8.84 -5.82
CA ALA A 88 9.66 9.80 -5.43
C ALA A 88 11.04 9.15 -5.26
N SER A 89 11.07 7.94 -4.68
CA SER A 89 12.29 7.16 -4.51
C SER A 89 13.01 6.94 -5.84
N ILE A 90 12.28 6.59 -6.90
CA ILE A 90 12.87 6.30 -8.21
C ILE A 90 13.29 7.56 -8.92
N LEU A 91 12.48 8.61 -8.89
CA LEU A 91 12.80 9.86 -9.56
C LEU A 91 14.09 10.44 -8.97
N LEU A 92 14.19 10.48 -7.64
CA LEU A 92 15.39 10.98 -6.94
C LEU A 92 16.59 10.05 -7.12
N GLY A 93 16.39 8.73 -7.03
CA GLY A 93 17.46 7.76 -7.23
C GLY A 93 18.02 7.76 -8.66
N THR A 94 17.13 7.79 -9.66
CA THR A 94 17.50 7.88 -11.08
C THR A 94 18.21 9.19 -11.38
N PHE A 95 17.71 10.31 -10.83
CA PHE A 95 18.37 11.61 -10.97
C PHE A 95 19.78 11.60 -10.36
N ALA A 96 19.94 11.06 -9.15
CA ALA A 96 21.24 10.95 -8.51
C ALA A 96 22.21 10.05 -9.30
N ALA A 97 21.72 8.91 -9.81
CA ALA A 97 22.51 8.03 -10.66
C ALA A 97 22.98 8.72 -11.95
N PHE A 98 22.11 9.52 -12.57
CA PHE A 98 22.43 10.33 -13.75
C PHE A 98 23.47 11.41 -13.45
N VAL A 99 23.38 12.10 -12.31
CA VAL A 99 24.41 13.06 -11.87
C VAL A 99 25.77 12.38 -11.68
N MET A 100 25.82 11.22 -11.04
CA MET A 100 27.08 10.47 -10.90
C MET A 100 27.62 10.00 -12.25
N LEU A 101 26.74 9.67 -13.21
CA LEU A 101 27.14 9.31 -14.56
C LEU A 101 27.82 10.51 -15.27
N LEU A 102 27.24 11.69 -15.15
CA LEU A 102 27.80 12.92 -15.70
C LEU A 102 29.16 13.25 -15.07
N LEU A 103 29.26 13.20 -13.74
CA LEU A 103 30.53 13.44 -13.04
C LEU A 103 31.62 12.45 -13.44
N PHE A 104 31.25 11.19 -13.67
CA PHE A 104 32.17 10.19 -14.22
C PHE A 104 32.59 10.53 -15.65
N SER A 105 31.66 10.91 -16.52
CA SER A 105 31.96 11.28 -17.92
C SER A 105 32.85 12.51 -18.04
N LEU A 106 32.82 13.41 -17.05
CA LEU A 106 33.69 14.57 -16.94
C LEU A 106 35.06 14.25 -16.31
N GLY A 107 35.31 13.00 -15.91
CA GLY A 107 36.58 12.56 -15.32
C GLY A 107 36.76 12.93 -13.84
N HIS A 108 35.72 13.38 -13.14
CA HIS A 108 35.81 13.75 -11.72
C HIS A 108 35.73 12.55 -10.77
N LEU A 109 35.30 11.38 -11.26
CA LEU A 109 35.13 10.18 -10.44
C LEU A 109 36.15 9.10 -10.84
N PRO A 110 36.66 8.32 -9.87
CA PRO A 110 37.64 7.29 -10.13
C PRO A 110 37.03 6.15 -10.95
N ILE A 111 37.84 5.61 -11.87
CA ILE A 111 37.52 4.42 -12.67
C ILE A 111 37.77 3.19 -11.81
N TYR A 112 36.83 2.25 -11.80
CA TYR A 112 37.08 0.91 -11.31
C TYR A 112 37.46 0.03 -12.50
N GLU A 113 38.73 -0.37 -12.57
CA GLU A 113 39.22 -1.28 -13.59
C GLU A 113 38.72 -2.70 -13.29
N ARG A 114 37.94 -3.25 -14.22
CA ARG A 114 37.49 -4.63 -14.13
C ARG A 114 38.43 -5.51 -14.97
N PRO A 115 38.95 -6.61 -14.43
CA PRO A 115 39.56 -7.65 -15.24
C PRO A 115 38.45 -8.31 -16.09
N SER A 116 38.33 -7.89 -17.35
CA SER A 116 37.46 -8.54 -18.33
C SER A 116 38.27 -9.54 -19.14
N TYR A 117 37.60 -10.61 -19.59
CA TYR A 117 38.17 -11.69 -20.40
C TYR A 117 38.70 -11.19 -21.76
N ASN A 118 38.29 -9.98 -22.20
CA ASN A 118 38.62 -9.40 -23.51
C ASN A 118 39.38 -8.05 -23.40
N GLY A 119 39.88 -7.67 -22.22
CA GLY A 119 40.59 -6.41 -21.97
C GLY A 119 39.91 -5.50 -20.93
N GLU A 120 40.66 -4.55 -20.38
CA GLU A 120 40.23 -3.62 -19.33
C GLU A 120 39.07 -2.72 -19.79
N GLU A 121 37.86 -3.04 -19.35
CA GLU A 121 36.72 -2.12 -19.42
C GLU A 121 36.61 -1.40 -18.07
N GLY A 122 36.89 -0.08 -18.07
CA GLY A 122 36.66 0.76 -16.91
C GLY A 122 35.16 0.87 -16.62
N ALA A 123 34.75 0.53 -15.40
CA ALA A 123 33.37 0.60 -14.94
C ALA A 123 33.22 1.68 -13.85
N SER A 124 32.18 2.52 -13.94
CA SER A 124 31.75 3.41 -12.84
C SER A 124 30.58 2.81 -12.06
N LEU A 125 30.84 2.37 -10.84
CA LEU A 125 29.80 1.85 -9.92
C LEU A 125 29.03 2.95 -9.21
N TRP A 126 29.52 4.19 -9.28
CA TRP A 126 29.00 5.34 -8.55
C TRP A 126 27.53 5.61 -8.86
N SER A 127 27.13 5.50 -10.14
CA SER A 127 25.73 5.68 -10.55
C SER A 127 24.80 4.65 -9.91
N LEU A 128 25.21 3.39 -9.87
CA LEU A 128 24.41 2.33 -9.23
C LEU A 128 24.38 2.51 -7.70
N ALA A 129 25.54 2.70 -7.07
CA ALA A 129 25.64 2.79 -5.61
C ALA A 129 24.89 4.01 -5.04
N VAL A 130 25.14 5.20 -5.60
CA VAL A 130 24.47 6.44 -5.15
C VAL A 130 23.00 6.43 -5.54
N GLY A 131 22.65 5.94 -6.73
CA GLY A 131 21.26 5.81 -7.15
C GLY A 131 20.45 4.93 -6.20
N LEU A 132 21.00 3.78 -5.80
CA LEU A 132 20.38 2.88 -4.82
C LEU A 132 20.28 3.54 -3.45
N LEU A 133 21.36 4.17 -2.97
CA LEU A 133 21.37 4.85 -1.67
C LEU A 133 20.31 5.95 -1.59
N VAL A 134 20.26 6.83 -2.59
CA VAL A 134 19.26 7.91 -2.66
C VAL A 134 17.85 7.33 -2.80
N SER A 135 17.66 6.24 -3.54
CA SER A 135 16.38 5.53 -3.60
C SER A 135 15.94 5.04 -2.23
N ILE A 136 16.80 4.34 -1.48
CA ILE A 136 16.50 3.80 -0.13
C ILE A 136 16.18 4.92 0.85
N VAL A 137 16.99 5.97 0.89
CA VAL A 137 16.78 7.13 1.77
C VAL A 137 15.44 7.77 1.42
N SER A 138 15.20 8.09 0.15
CA SER A 138 13.95 8.71 -0.30
C SER A 138 12.73 7.81 -0.04
N PHE A 139 12.84 6.50 -0.23
CA PHE A 139 11.76 5.54 0.04
C PHE A 139 11.30 5.59 1.50
N THR A 140 12.24 5.70 2.42
CA THR A 140 11.96 5.70 3.86
C THR A 140 11.65 7.08 4.43
N SER A 141 12.20 8.14 3.85
CA SER A 141 12.10 9.51 4.38
C SER A 141 11.12 10.42 3.62
N TRP A 142 10.58 9.99 2.48
CA TRP A 142 9.65 10.81 1.70
C TRP A 142 8.36 11.09 2.48
N LYS A 143 8.00 12.38 2.55
CA LYS A 143 6.86 12.87 3.33
C LYS A 143 5.66 13.13 2.44
N SER A 144 5.01 12.05 1.97
CA SER A 144 3.79 12.18 1.17
C SER A 144 2.69 12.96 1.90
N ARG A 145 2.26 14.08 1.29
CA ARG A 145 1.26 15.02 1.86
C ARG A 145 -0.19 14.69 1.46
N GLN A 146 -0.41 13.56 0.79
CA GLN A 146 -1.76 13.14 0.41
C GLN A 146 -2.64 13.01 1.66
N GLN A 147 -3.81 13.63 1.62
CA GLN A 147 -4.76 13.64 2.74
C GLN A 147 -5.52 12.33 2.78
N VAL A 148 -5.38 11.61 3.90
CA VAL A 148 -5.99 10.29 4.09
C VAL A 148 -6.81 10.26 5.38
N PHE A 149 -7.89 9.48 5.37
CA PHE A 149 -8.59 9.10 6.59
C PHE A 149 -8.01 7.77 7.08
N LEU A 150 -7.52 7.77 8.32
CA LEU A 150 -7.01 6.59 9.02
C LEU A 150 -7.64 6.53 10.40
N ASP A 151 -8.47 5.51 10.65
CA ASP A 151 -9.23 5.32 11.89
C ASP A 151 -8.42 5.56 13.18
N ARG A 152 -7.18 5.06 13.27
CA ARG A 152 -6.30 5.22 14.43
C ARG A 152 -5.79 6.65 14.68
N ILE A 153 -5.80 7.49 13.66
CA ILE A 153 -5.34 8.88 13.76
C ILE A 153 -6.52 9.86 13.74
N CYS A 154 -7.55 9.58 12.95
CA CYS A 154 -8.66 10.49 12.71
C CYS A 154 -9.81 10.34 13.72
N ILE A 155 -9.90 9.20 14.42
CA ILE A 155 -10.88 8.99 15.50
C ILE A 155 -10.19 9.25 16.84
N ASN A 156 -10.86 9.99 17.72
CA ASN A 156 -10.38 10.15 19.10
C ASN A 156 -10.71 8.86 19.87
N HIS A 157 -9.67 8.15 20.33
CA HIS A 157 -9.85 6.89 21.08
C HIS A 157 -9.86 7.09 22.60
N GLU A 158 -9.53 8.29 23.09
CA GLU A 158 -9.51 8.63 24.52
C GLU A 158 -10.88 9.12 25.02
N ASP A 159 -11.62 9.83 24.16
CA ASP A 159 -12.95 10.36 24.48
C ASP A 159 -14.03 9.41 23.92
N ALA A 160 -14.80 8.79 24.82
CA ALA A 160 -15.81 7.81 24.48
C ALA A 160 -16.97 8.39 23.65
N ASP A 161 -17.37 9.63 23.92
CA ASP A 161 -18.46 10.29 23.20
C ASP A 161 -18.01 10.65 21.78
N MET A 162 -16.80 11.22 21.64
CA MET A 162 -16.22 11.52 20.32
C MET A 162 -15.95 10.25 19.51
N LYS A 163 -15.49 9.17 20.16
CA LYS A 163 -15.26 7.88 19.51
C LYS A 163 -16.57 7.34 18.93
N THR A 164 -17.62 7.35 19.75
CA THR A 164 -18.95 6.87 19.40
C THR A 164 -19.53 7.70 18.24
N GLU A 165 -19.46 9.03 18.34
CA GLU A 165 -19.91 9.93 17.29
C GLU A 165 -19.13 9.77 15.96
N ALA A 166 -17.83 9.51 16.05
CA ALA A 166 -16.99 9.24 14.89
C ALA A 166 -17.31 7.91 14.21
N ILE A 167 -17.56 6.86 14.98
CA ILE A 167 -18.00 5.55 14.47
C ILE A 167 -19.35 5.71 13.76
N PHE A 168 -20.28 6.44 14.35
CA PHE A 168 -21.60 6.69 13.76
C PHE A 168 -21.53 7.51 12.47
N SER A 169 -20.55 8.40 12.36
CA SER A 169 -20.32 9.20 11.15
C SER A 169 -19.49 8.49 10.08
N LEU A 170 -19.01 7.27 10.32
CA LEU A 170 -18.05 6.59 9.44
C LEU A 170 -18.64 6.36 8.04
N ALA A 171 -19.93 6.04 7.95
CA ALA A 171 -20.62 5.87 6.67
C ALA A 171 -20.67 7.20 5.88
N GLY A 172 -20.84 8.33 6.57
CA GLY A 172 -20.76 9.66 5.96
C GLY A 172 -19.34 10.06 5.54
N VAL A 173 -18.34 9.74 6.36
CA VAL A 173 -16.90 9.88 6.04
C VAL A 173 -16.56 9.08 4.79
N LEU A 174 -17.03 7.84 4.70
CA LEU A 174 -16.85 6.97 3.54
C LEU A 174 -17.47 7.57 2.27
N LYS A 175 -18.70 8.08 2.35
CA LYS A 175 -19.37 8.77 1.24
C LYS A 175 -18.64 10.03 0.79
N ALA A 176 -18.13 10.81 1.74
CA ALA A 176 -17.35 12.03 1.50
C ALA A 176 -15.94 11.77 0.95
N SER A 177 -15.48 10.53 0.98
CA SER A 177 -14.17 10.13 0.46
C SER A 177 -14.17 10.05 -1.07
N LYS A 178 -13.12 10.60 -1.68
CA LYS A 178 -12.92 10.54 -3.13
C LYS A 178 -12.51 9.14 -3.57
N GLU A 179 -11.63 8.48 -2.81
CA GLU A 179 -11.11 7.14 -3.09
C GLU A 179 -11.21 6.26 -1.84
N LEU A 180 -11.41 4.95 -2.04
CA LEU A 180 -11.31 3.93 -1.00
C LEU A 180 -10.10 3.05 -1.33
N LEU A 181 -9.09 3.06 -0.46
CA LEU A 181 -7.95 2.16 -0.52
C LEU A 181 -8.15 1.02 0.48
N VAL A 182 -8.27 -0.19 -0.04
CA VAL A 182 -8.37 -1.42 0.75
C VAL A 182 -7.01 -2.09 0.81
N LEU A 183 -6.43 -2.16 2.01
CA LEU A 183 -5.25 -3.00 2.28
C LEU A 183 -5.72 -4.41 2.55
N TRP A 184 -5.73 -5.20 1.48
CA TRP A 184 -6.35 -6.51 1.50
C TRP A 184 -5.42 -7.58 2.08
N ASP A 185 -5.90 -8.29 3.09
CA ASP A 185 -5.32 -9.53 3.58
C ASP A 185 -6.43 -10.53 3.93
N THR A 186 -6.06 -11.78 4.23
CA THR A 186 -7.04 -12.84 4.55
C THR A 186 -7.91 -12.53 5.77
N SER A 187 -7.43 -11.70 6.70
CA SER A 187 -8.18 -11.29 7.90
C SER A 187 -9.11 -10.10 7.65
N TRP A 188 -8.89 -9.34 6.57
CA TRP A 188 -9.77 -8.26 6.15
C TRP A 188 -11.06 -8.81 5.53
N SER A 189 -10.94 -9.83 4.69
CA SER A 189 -12.11 -10.52 4.08
C SER A 189 -12.98 -11.25 5.10
N ASP A 190 -12.44 -11.57 6.28
CA ASP A 190 -13.17 -12.27 7.33
C ASP A 190 -14.01 -11.32 8.21
N ARG A 191 -14.03 -10.00 7.93
CA ARG A 191 -14.69 -8.99 8.77
C ARG A 191 -15.90 -8.37 8.10
N LEU A 192 -17.04 -8.48 8.76
CA LEU A 192 -18.33 -8.06 8.21
C LEU A 192 -18.37 -6.55 7.96
N TRP A 193 -17.84 -5.78 8.90
CA TRP A 193 -17.74 -4.32 8.78
C TRP A 193 -16.91 -3.90 7.56
N CYS A 194 -15.76 -4.55 7.33
CA CYS A 194 -14.87 -4.24 6.20
C CYS A 194 -15.54 -4.53 4.85
N LEU A 195 -16.24 -5.66 4.73
CA LEU A 195 -17.02 -6.00 3.53
C LEU A 195 -18.16 -5.01 3.30
N PHE A 196 -18.86 -4.62 4.37
CA PHE A 196 -19.90 -3.61 4.33
C PHE A 196 -19.34 -2.25 3.87
N GLU A 197 -18.21 -1.77 4.41
CA GLU A 197 -17.57 -0.53 3.95
C GLU A 197 -17.32 -0.53 2.45
N MET A 198 -16.77 -1.61 1.91
CA MET A 198 -16.50 -1.71 0.49
C MET A 198 -17.78 -1.73 -0.35
N ALA A 199 -18.77 -2.55 0.03
CA ALA A 199 -20.03 -2.64 -0.68
C ALA A 199 -20.83 -1.32 -0.63
N ALA A 200 -20.91 -0.71 0.56
CA ALA A 200 -21.58 0.57 0.78
C ALA A 200 -20.89 1.69 -0.01
N PHE A 201 -19.55 1.72 -0.04
CA PHE A 201 -18.81 2.67 -0.86
C PHE A 201 -19.14 2.52 -2.35
N LEU A 202 -19.06 1.29 -2.89
CA LEU A 202 -19.36 1.03 -4.29
C LEU A 202 -20.79 1.40 -4.66
N LYS A 203 -21.75 1.11 -3.78
CA LYS A 203 -23.17 1.46 -3.96
C LYS A 203 -23.43 2.96 -3.84
N SER A 204 -22.68 3.66 -2.98
CA SER A 204 -22.81 5.12 -2.79
C SER A 204 -22.28 5.94 -3.98
N LYS A 205 -21.46 5.32 -4.84
CA LYS A 205 -20.89 5.92 -6.03
C LYS A 205 -21.63 5.38 -7.26
N ASN A 206 -21.85 6.22 -8.28
CA ASN A 206 -22.44 5.75 -9.54
C ASN A 206 -21.52 4.71 -10.19
N ALA A 207 -22.09 3.65 -10.77
CA ALA A 207 -21.38 2.45 -11.27
C ALA A 207 -20.14 2.76 -12.15
N GLU A 208 -20.19 3.82 -12.97
CA GLU A 208 -19.08 4.22 -13.84
C GLU A 208 -17.94 4.91 -13.07
N ASN A 209 -18.26 5.69 -12.03
CA ASN A 209 -17.28 6.36 -11.18
C ASN A 209 -16.69 5.42 -10.12
N SER A 210 -17.49 4.51 -9.56
CA SER A 210 -17.09 3.53 -8.53
C SER A 210 -15.83 2.75 -8.92
N ARG A 211 -15.73 2.46 -10.21
CA ARG A 211 -14.65 1.68 -10.84
C ARG A 211 -13.28 2.33 -10.82
N ARG A 212 -13.19 3.66 -10.69
CA ARG A 212 -11.90 4.40 -10.63
C ARG A 212 -11.52 4.80 -9.20
N VAL A 213 -12.46 4.69 -8.27
CA VAL A 213 -12.29 5.20 -6.90
C VAL A 213 -12.00 4.10 -5.88
N LEU A 214 -12.31 2.83 -6.18
CA LEU A 214 -11.90 1.69 -5.37
C LEU A 214 -10.50 1.22 -5.80
N ILE A 215 -9.57 1.20 -4.84
CA ILE A 215 -8.18 0.78 -5.04
C ILE A 215 -7.90 -0.37 -4.08
N ILE A 216 -7.53 -1.54 -4.60
CA ILE A 216 -7.27 -2.73 -3.81
C ILE A 216 -5.79 -3.05 -3.87
N ARG A 217 -5.16 -3.14 -2.70
CA ARG A 217 -3.74 -3.45 -2.58
C ARG A 217 -3.56 -4.62 -1.63
N PRO A 218 -3.36 -5.84 -2.15
CA PRO A 218 -2.95 -6.97 -1.33
C PRO A 218 -1.70 -6.60 -0.51
N THR A 219 -1.68 -6.97 0.76
CA THR A 219 -0.53 -6.64 1.63
C THR A 219 0.76 -7.32 1.17
N THR A 220 0.67 -8.36 0.34
CA THR A 220 1.80 -9.05 -0.29
C THR A 220 2.48 -8.25 -1.41
N VAL A 221 1.83 -7.21 -1.98
CA VAL A 221 2.39 -6.38 -3.06
C VAL A 221 3.67 -5.64 -2.62
N GLY A 222 3.70 -5.09 -1.40
CA GLY A 222 4.88 -4.41 -0.85
C GLY A 222 6.11 -5.32 -0.83
N PRO A 223 6.04 -6.49 -0.15
CA PRO A 223 7.08 -7.51 -0.18
C PRO A 223 7.51 -7.91 -1.60
N CYS A 224 6.57 -8.15 -2.52
CA CYS A 224 6.88 -8.50 -3.91
C CYS A 224 7.66 -7.40 -4.62
N SER A 225 7.25 -6.14 -4.42
CA SER A 225 7.90 -4.98 -5.05
C SER A 225 9.32 -4.80 -4.55
N ILE A 226 9.55 -4.97 -3.24
CA ILE A 226 10.88 -4.87 -2.65
C ILE A 226 11.74 -6.05 -3.06
N ALA A 227 11.21 -7.27 -3.08
CA ALA A 227 11.93 -8.44 -3.57
C ALA A 227 12.34 -8.24 -5.03
N ALA A 228 11.41 -7.83 -5.91
CA ALA A 228 11.70 -7.53 -7.31
C ALA A 228 12.77 -6.45 -7.47
N LEU A 229 12.67 -5.34 -6.73
CA LEU A 229 13.67 -4.28 -6.72
C LEU A 229 15.04 -4.82 -6.30
N LEU A 230 15.13 -5.51 -5.17
CA LEU A 230 16.40 -6.06 -4.69
C LEU A 230 16.99 -7.08 -5.66
N THR A 231 16.16 -7.89 -6.32
CA THR A 231 16.60 -8.81 -7.38
C THR A 231 17.18 -8.06 -8.56
N THR A 232 16.49 -7.06 -9.10
CA THR A 232 17.02 -6.32 -10.27
C THR A 232 18.31 -5.58 -9.92
N TRP A 233 18.37 -4.93 -8.76
CA TRP A 233 19.59 -4.25 -8.28
C TRP A 233 20.74 -5.22 -8.03
N SER A 234 20.50 -6.35 -7.35
CA SER A 234 21.52 -7.37 -7.11
C SER A 234 22.01 -7.99 -8.41
N SER A 235 21.12 -8.19 -9.38
CA SER A 235 21.47 -8.66 -10.72
C SER A 235 22.39 -7.67 -11.43
N MET A 236 22.04 -6.37 -11.39
CA MET A 236 22.86 -5.35 -12.04
C MET A 236 24.23 -5.22 -11.39
N PHE A 237 24.28 -5.18 -10.06
CA PHE A 237 25.53 -5.13 -9.31
C PHE A 237 26.39 -6.38 -9.56
N GLY A 238 25.77 -7.56 -9.50
CA GLY A 238 26.42 -8.84 -9.73
C GLY A 238 27.04 -8.93 -11.12
N LEU A 239 26.30 -8.53 -12.17
CA LEU A 239 26.78 -8.53 -13.55
C LEU A 239 27.88 -7.48 -13.80
N SER A 240 27.86 -6.37 -13.07
CA SER A 240 28.90 -5.34 -13.15
C SER A 240 30.19 -5.74 -12.43
N MET A 241 30.12 -6.50 -11.33
CA MET A 241 31.27 -6.85 -10.49
C MET A 241 31.87 -8.22 -10.80
N PHE A 242 31.04 -9.21 -11.09
CA PHE A 242 31.42 -10.61 -11.18
C PHE A 242 31.08 -11.20 -12.55
N PRO A 243 31.91 -12.11 -13.09
CA PRO A 243 31.54 -12.84 -14.30
C PRO A 243 30.22 -13.60 -14.07
N LEU A 244 29.52 -13.95 -15.16
CA LEU A 244 28.29 -14.76 -15.11
C LEU A 244 28.56 -16.23 -14.70
N SER A 245 29.70 -16.50 -14.06
CA SER A 245 30.10 -17.80 -13.54
C SER A 245 30.38 -17.67 -12.03
N GLY A 246 30.26 -18.79 -11.30
CA GLY A 246 30.53 -18.82 -9.86
C GLY A 246 29.65 -17.87 -9.06
N PHE A 247 30.26 -16.90 -8.37
CA PHE A 247 29.59 -16.04 -7.39
C PHE A 247 28.52 -15.10 -8.00
N GLY A 248 28.75 -14.57 -9.20
CA GLY A 248 27.76 -13.71 -9.88
C GLY A 248 26.47 -14.47 -10.21
N ALA A 249 26.59 -15.72 -10.68
CA ALA A 249 25.46 -16.60 -10.93
C ALA A 249 24.71 -16.97 -9.64
N LEU A 250 25.44 -17.24 -8.55
CA LEU A 250 24.84 -17.54 -7.24
C LEU A 250 24.01 -16.36 -6.69
N LEU A 251 24.55 -15.13 -6.73
CA LEU A 251 23.82 -13.93 -6.29
C LEU A 251 22.52 -13.71 -7.10
N LEU A 252 22.60 -13.90 -8.42
CA LEU A 252 21.44 -13.82 -9.31
C LEU A 252 20.38 -14.88 -8.97
N ALA A 253 20.81 -16.14 -8.77
CA ALA A 253 19.91 -17.24 -8.44
C ALA A 253 19.24 -17.03 -7.07
N MET A 254 20.01 -16.65 -6.05
CA MET A 254 19.49 -16.41 -4.70
C MET A 254 18.49 -15.25 -4.66
N SER A 255 18.83 -14.12 -5.30
CA SER A 255 17.92 -12.98 -5.34
C SER A 255 16.68 -13.25 -6.21
N GLY A 256 16.82 -13.98 -7.31
CA GLY A 256 15.71 -14.42 -8.15
C GLY A 256 14.76 -15.38 -7.41
N PHE A 257 15.30 -16.31 -6.62
CA PHE A 257 14.51 -17.24 -5.81
C PHE A 257 13.57 -16.51 -4.84
N TRP A 258 14.07 -15.50 -4.12
CA TRP A 258 13.25 -14.70 -3.20
C TRP A 258 12.13 -13.94 -3.90
N ALA A 259 12.39 -13.37 -5.09
CA ALA A 259 11.34 -12.75 -5.90
C ALA A 259 10.28 -13.78 -6.30
N ILE A 260 10.69 -14.96 -6.79
CA ILE A 260 9.77 -16.04 -7.17
C ILE A 260 8.89 -16.44 -5.97
N VAL A 261 9.48 -16.65 -4.80
CA VAL A 261 8.74 -16.99 -3.56
C VAL A 261 7.74 -15.90 -3.21
N ALA A 262 8.13 -14.62 -3.28
CA ALA A 262 7.24 -13.50 -3.00
C ALA A 262 6.05 -13.46 -3.99
N PHE A 263 6.31 -13.54 -5.30
CA PHE A 263 5.26 -13.53 -6.32
C PHE A 263 4.34 -14.75 -6.23
N ARG A 264 4.87 -15.95 -5.95
CA ARG A 264 4.04 -17.14 -5.69
C ARG A 264 3.12 -16.91 -4.50
N GLY A 265 3.63 -16.33 -3.42
CA GLY A 265 2.83 -15.94 -2.26
C GLY A 265 1.75 -14.90 -2.60
N TYR A 266 2.04 -13.94 -3.48
CA TYR A 266 1.06 -12.99 -3.99
C TYR A 266 -0.06 -13.68 -4.76
N PHE A 267 0.27 -14.52 -5.76
CA PHE A 267 -0.75 -15.18 -6.58
C PHE A 267 -1.63 -16.10 -5.73
N SER A 268 -1.03 -16.89 -4.83
CA SER A 268 -1.79 -17.73 -3.89
C SER A 268 -2.69 -16.89 -2.98
N ALA A 269 -2.23 -15.74 -2.49
CA ALA A 269 -3.05 -14.86 -1.67
C ALA A 269 -4.22 -14.24 -2.45
N VAL A 270 -4.05 -13.95 -3.75
CA VAL A 270 -5.11 -13.46 -4.64
C VAL A 270 -6.14 -14.55 -4.93
N GLU A 271 -5.71 -15.78 -5.18
CA GLU A 271 -6.61 -16.93 -5.39
C GLU A 271 -7.46 -17.22 -4.15
N ILE A 272 -6.82 -17.31 -2.97
CA ILE A 272 -7.52 -17.50 -1.68
C ILE A 272 -8.50 -16.37 -1.42
N LEU A 273 -8.13 -15.14 -1.80
CA LEU A 273 -8.99 -13.97 -1.68
C LEU A 273 -10.24 -14.11 -2.56
N GLU A 274 -10.06 -14.37 -3.86
CA GLU A 274 -11.16 -14.52 -4.81
C GLU A 274 -12.13 -15.64 -4.37
N GLU A 275 -11.59 -16.78 -3.95
CA GLU A 275 -12.37 -17.89 -3.39
C GLU A 275 -13.16 -17.46 -2.15
N LYS A 276 -12.51 -16.78 -1.19
CA LYS A 276 -13.19 -16.30 0.02
C LYS A 276 -14.33 -15.36 -0.30
N LEU A 277 -14.14 -14.39 -1.21
CA LEU A 277 -15.20 -13.45 -1.59
C LEU A 277 -16.41 -14.15 -2.19
N ASN A 278 -16.18 -15.17 -3.02
CA ASN A 278 -17.25 -15.92 -3.66
C ASN A 278 -18.00 -16.83 -2.67
N CYS A 279 -17.30 -17.39 -1.67
CA CYS A 279 -17.87 -18.25 -0.64
C CYS A 279 -18.38 -17.49 0.60
N THR A 280 -18.24 -16.17 0.64
CA THR A 280 -18.63 -15.34 1.77
C THR A 280 -20.14 -15.39 1.97
N SER A 281 -20.59 -15.58 3.22
CA SER A 281 -21.98 -15.40 3.64
C SER A 281 -22.02 -14.49 4.86
N PHE A 282 -23.08 -13.69 4.99
CA PHE A 282 -23.28 -12.76 6.08
C PHE A 282 -23.12 -13.45 7.44
N ASP A 283 -23.65 -14.66 7.60
CA ASP A 283 -23.62 -15.40 8.87
C ASP A 283 -22.24 -15.98 9.21
N SER A 284 -21.45 -16.37 8.21
CA SER A 284 -20.13 -17.00 8.42
C SER A 284 -19.00 -16.00 8.68
N VAL A 285 -19.19 -14.73 8.32
CA VAL A 285 -18.17 -13.67 8.48
C VAL A 285 -18.08 -13.21 9.93
N ARG A 286 -16.89 -12.90 10.43
CA ARG A 286 -16.68 -12.51 11.82
C ARG A 286 -17.10 -11.06 12.08
N SER A 287 -17.59 -10.83 13.30
CA SER A 287 -17.88 -9.50 13.85
C SER A 287 -17.12 -9.35 15.16
N ALA A 288 -16.37 -8.26 15.33
CA ALA A 288 -15.46 -8.08 16.45
C ALA A 288 -16.19 -8.12 17.81
N CYS A 289 -17.40 -7.57 17.88
CA CYS A 289 -18.25 -7.65 19.06
C CYS A 289 -18.61 -9.10 19.44
N CYS A 290 -18.87 -9.97 18.46
CA CYS A 290 -19.28 -11.35 18.71
C CYS A 290 -18.09 -12.20 19.17
N ASP A 291 -16.90 -11.96 18.63
CA ASP A 291 -15.66 -12.64 19.04
C ASP A 291 -15.30 -12.34 20.51
N THR A 292 -15.76 -11.21 21.05
CA THR A 292 -15.53 -10.77 22.44
C THR A 292 -16.75 -10.98 23.35
N GLN A 293 -17.73 -11.76 22.91
CA GLN A 293 -18.98 -12.02 23.64
C GLN A 293 -19.73 -10.74 24.06
N HIS A 294 -19.62 -9.68 23.24
CA HIS A 294 -20.25 -8.38 23.48
C HIS A 294 -19.77 -7.68 24.76
N VAL A 295 -18.51 -7.88 25.14
CA VAL A 295 -17.89 -7.22 26.29
C VAL A 295 -16.60 -6.53 25.85
N ASP A 296 -16.42 -5.28 26.27
CA ASP A 296 -15.19 -4.52 26.01
C ASP A 296 -14.04 -4.91 26.96
N GLU A 297 -12.84 -4.34 26.75
CA GLU A 297 -11.66 -4.60 27.60
C GLU A 297 -11.85 -4.16 29.07
N HIS A 298 -12.89 -3.38 29.36
CA HIS A 298 -13.23 -2.83 30.68
C HIS A 298 -14.45 -3.50 31.32
N GLY A 299 -15.06 -4.50 30.67
CA GLY A 299 -16.24 -5.21 31.17
C GLY A 299 -17.59 -4.58 30.81
N ASN A 300 -17.63 -3.52 30.00
CA ASN A 300 -18.88 -2.90 29.56
C ASN A 300 -19.50 -3.67 28.39
N GLN A 301 -20.84 -3.67 28.33
CA GLN A 301 -21.57 -4.28 27.23
C GLN A 301 -21.41 -3.48 25.93
N LEU A 302 -21.04 -4.19 24.86
CA LEU A 302 -20.93 -3.66 23.51
C LEU A 302 -22.22 -3.89 22.73
N LEU A 303 -22.63 -2.89 21.94
CA LEU A 303 -23.67 -3.07 20.94
C LEU A 303 -23.22 -4.12 19.92
N CYS A 304 -24.16 -4.93 19.43
CA CYS A 304 -23.87 -5.94 18.43
C CYS A 304 -23.67 -5.29 17.05
N ASP A 305 -22.42 -5.18 16.58
CA ASP A 305 -22.07 -4.71 15.24
C ASP A 305 -22.84 -5.48 14.16
N ARG A 306 -22.99 -6.80 14.32
CA ARG A 306 -23.71 -7.65 13.36
C ARG A 306 -25.17 -7.23 13.22
N GLU A 307 -25.84 -6.94 14.33
CA GLU A 307 -27.25 -6.55 14.32
C GLU A 307 -27.44 -5.18 13.66
N VAL A 308 -26.58 -4.22 14.00
CA VAL A 308 -26.57 -2.90 13.35
C VAL A 308 -26.33 -3.02 11.85
N LEU A 309 -25.34 -3.82 11.44
CA LEU A 309 -25.04 -4.03 10.03
C LEU A 309 -26.15 -4.79 9.31
N ASN A 310 -26.84 -5.72 9.96
CA ASN A 310 -27.97 -6.43 9.37
C ASN A 310 -29.10 -5.46 9.00
N GLN A 311 -29.43 -4.53 9.90
CA GLN A 311 -30.43 -3.50 9.63
C GLN A 311 -29.97 -2.51 8.54
N CYS A 312 -28.68 -2.12 8.55
CA CYS A 312 -28.12 -1.27 7.50
C CYS A 312 -28.15 -1.97 6.13
N VAL A 313 -27.85 -3.27 6.10
CA VAL A 313 -27.91 -4.10 4.90
C VAL A 313 -29.34 -4.21 4.39
N ALA A 314 -30.33 -4.42 5.27
CA ALA A 314 -31.74 -4.42 4.89
C ALA A 314 -32.16 -3.09 4.26
N ILE A 315 -31.73 -1.95 4.80
CA ILE A 315 -32.06 -0.63 4.24
C ILE A 315 -31.37 -0.39 2.89
N TRP A 316 -30.07 -0.71 2.80
CA TRP A 316 -29.31 -0.41 1.60
C TRP A 316 -29.61 -1.39 0.49
N PHE A 317 -29.46 -2.68 0.77
CA PHE A 317 -29.50 -3.76 -0.21
C PHE A 317 -30.85 -4.47 -0.28
N GLY A 318 -31.77 -4.20 0.65
CA GLY A 318 -33.09 -4.82 0.72
C GLY A 318 -33.11 -6.10 1.55
N SER A 319 -32.05 -6.92 1.46
CA SER A 319 -31.89 -8.15 2.24
C SER A 319 -30.42 -8.55 2.37
N THR A 320 -30.13 -9.45 3.33
CA THR A 320 -28.82 -10.08 3.46
C THR A 320 -28.43 -10.87 2.21
N GLN A 321 -29.39 -11.57 1.59
CA GLN A 321 -29.17 -12.28 0.32
C GLN A 321 -28.78 -11.33 -0.81
N ALA A 322 -29.49 -10.21 -0.97
CA ALA A 322 -29.17 -9.23 -2.01
C ALA A 322 -27.79 -8.56 -1.78
N PHE A 323 -27.38 -8.41 -0.52
CA PHE A 323 -26.04 -7.97 -0.16
C PHE A 323 -24.98 -9.01 -0.50
N GLU A 324 -25.18 -10.27 -0.18
CA GLU A 324 -24.28 -11.36 -0.57
C GLU A 324 -24.16 -11.48 -2.09
N ASP A 325 -25.27 -11.38 -2.80
CA ASP A 325 -25.28 -11.42 -4.27
C ASP A 325 -24.52 -10.22 -4.84
N PHE A 326 -24.66 -9.02 -4.26
CA PHE A 326 -23.88 -7.84 -4.63
C PHE A 326 -22.37 -8.01 -4.35
N LEU A 327 -22.01 -8.67 -3.24
CA LEU A 327 -20.61 -9.00 -2.92
C LEU A 327 -20.00 -9.97 -3.95
N ARG A 328 -20.74 -11.03 -4.28
CA ARG A 328 -20.29 -12.08 -5.23
C ARG A 328 -20.25 -11.59 -6.68
N THR A 329 -21.02 -10.57 -7.02
CA THR A 329 -21.11 -10.02 -8.39
C THR A 329 -20.30 -8.74 -8.52
N GLU A 330 -20.90 -7.58 -8.23
CA GLU A 330 -20.34 -6.26 -8.50
C GLU A 330 -19.02 -6.00 -7.78
N VAL A 331 -18.93 -6.40 -6.51
CA VAL A 331 -17.72 -6.23 -5.71
C VAL A 331 -16.61 -7.15 -6.22
N SER A 332 -16.89 -8.44 -6.35
CA SER A 332 -15.92 -9.43 -6.86
C SER A 332 -15.38 -9.03 -8.25
N GLN A 333 -16.25 -8.64 -9.18
CA GLN A 333 -15.83 -8.16 -10.51
C GLN A 333 -14.96 -6.91 -10.44
N THR A 334 -15.32 -5.95 -9.57
CA THR A 334 -14.51 -4.73 -9.39
C THR A 334 -13.15 -5.06 -8.80
N VAL A 335 -13.09 -6.00 -7.86
CA VAL A 335 -11.87 -6.46 -7.19
C VAL A 335 -10.93 -7.14 -8.17
N VAL A 336 -11.42 -8.17 -8.88
CA VAL A 336 -10.62 -8.95 -9.84
C VAL A 336 -10.06 -8.05 -10.94
N ARG A 337 -10.86 -7.08 -11.41
CA ARG A 337 -10.41 -6.11 -12.40
C ARG A 337 -9.30 -5.20 -11.85
N ASP A 338 -9.47 -4.63 -10.65
CA ASP A 338 -8.42 -3.79 -10.05
C ASP A 338 -7.12 -4.56 -9.81
N LEU A 339 -7.21 -5.82 -9.37
CA LEU A 339 -6.07 -6.70 -9.17
C LEU A 339 -5.31 -7.00 -10.47
N ARG A 340 -6.01 -7.13 -11.59
CA ARG A 340 -5.41 -7.38 -12.91
C ARG A 340 -4.84 -6.12 -13.55
N GLU A 341 -5.54 -5.00 -13.47
CA GLU A 341 -5.22 -3.79 -14.25
C GLU A 341 -4.34 -2.80 -13.47
N ASN A 342 -4.51 -2.71 -12.15
CA ASN A 342 -4.00 -1.56 -11.37
C ASN A 342 -2.97 -1.93 -10.30
N VAL A 343 -2.66 -3.20 -10.08
CA VAL A 343 -1.61 -3.61 -9.12
C VAL A 343 -0.21 -3.41 -9.71
N PHE A 344 0.07 -4.04 -10.84
CA PHE A 344 1.37 -3.96 -11.52
C PHE A 344 1.34 -2.95 -12.66
N THR A 345 1.13 -1.67 -12.30
CA THR A 345 1.08 -0.56 -13.28
C THR A 345 2.42 -0.33 -13.99
N THR A 346 2.40 0.47 -15.04
CA THR A 346 3.63 0.98 -15.70
C THR A 346 4.54 1.71 -14.71
N THR A 347 3.94 2.48 -13.79
CA THR A 347 4.72 3.14 -12.73
C THR A 347 5.39 2.12 -11.84
N TRP A 348 4.69 1.05 -11.43
CA TRP A 348 5.24 -0.08 -10.66
C TRP A 348 6.42 -0.74 -11.40
N ALA A 349 6.23 -1.06 -12.69
CA ALA A 349 7.25 -1.69 -13.52
C ALA A 349 8.51 -0.82 -13.62
N LEU A 350 8.34 0.50 -13.81
CA LEU A 350 9.45 1.46 -13.78
C LEU A 350 10.16 1.49 -12.42
N GLN A 351 9.43 1.29 -11.31
CA GLN A 351 10.05 1.24 -9.98
C GLN A 351 11.04 0.09 -9.86
N VAL A 352 10.56 -1.12 -10.17
CA VAL A 352 11.34 -2.33 -9.98
C VAL A 352 12.42 -2.52 -11.06
N THR A 353 12.23 -1.93 -12.25
CA THR A 353 13.20 -2.03 -13.37
C THR A 353 14.13 -0.82 -13.51
N SER A 354 14.03 0.19 -12.65
CA SER A 354 14.87 1.40 -12.70
C SER A 354 16.38 1.12 -12.83
N SER A 355 16.88 0.08 -12.16
CA SER A 355 18.28 -0.37 -12.25
C SER A 355 18.70 -0.84 -13.66
N LEU A 356 17.78 -1.43 -14.45
CA LEU A 356 18.03 -1.84 -15.83
C LEU A 356 18.26 -0.62 -16.73
N CYS A 357 17.41 0.40 -16.61
CA CYS A 357 17.57 1.66 -17.36
C CYS A 357 18.92 2.33 -17.07
N LEU A 358 19.33 2.32 -15.79
CA LEU A 358 20.62 2.84 -15.37
C LEU A 358 21.80 2.04 -15.95
N ARG A 359 21.67 0.72 -16.08
CA ARG A 359 22.70 -0.10 -16.73
C ARG A 359 22.80 0.16 -18.24
N VAL A 360 21.69 0.39 -18.93
CA VAL A 360 21.73 0.77 -20.35
C VAL A 360 22.52 2.07 -20.51
N LEU A 361 22.26 3.07 -19.67
CA LEU A 361 23.03 4.32 -19.64
C LEU A 361 24.52 4.09 -19.35
N PHE A 362 24.85 3.15 -18.45
CA PHE A 362 26.23 2.73 -18.16
C PHE A 362 26.94 2.16 -19.40
N SER A 363 26.27 1.29 -20.18
CA SER A 363 26.87 0.73 -21.40
C SER A 363 27.21 1.81 -22.43
N PHE A 364 26.39 2.87 -22.53
CA PHE A 364 26.71 4.02 -23.39
C PHE A 364 27.97 4.76 -22.93
N THR A 365 28.22 4.90 -21.63
CA THR A 365 29.45 5.56 -21.15
C THR A 365 30.70 4.74 -21.37
N ALA A 366 30.63 3.40 -21.32
CA ALA A 366 31.77 2.54 -21.69
C ALA A 366 32.16 2.76 -23.16
N VAL A 367 31.17 2.90 -24.05
CA VAL A 367 31.40 3.24 -25.47
C VAL A 367 32.03 4.63 -25.61
N ILE A 368 31.51 5.65 -24.92
CA ILE A 368 32.09 7.01 -24.95
C ILE A 368 33.52 7.02 -24.43
N TYR A 369 33.81 6.30 -23.33
CA TYR A 369 35.15 6.17 -22.78
C TYR A 369 36.11 5.48 -23.75
N LEU A 370 35.68 4.40 -24.41
CA LEU A 370 36.46 3.74 -25.46
C LEU A 370 36.77 4.71 -26.61
N VAL A 371 35.77 5.46 -27.09
CA VAL A 371 35.96 6.47 -28.14
C VAL A 371 36.92 7.57 -27.70
N TRP A 372 36.82 8.05 -26.46
CA TRP A 372 37.72 9.06 -25.91
C TRP A 372 39.16 8.53 -25.79
N ARG A 373 39.34 7.31 -25.25
CA ARG A 373 40.65 6.65 -25.16
C ARG A 373 41.29 6.45 -26.54
N PHE A 374 40.51 6.00 -27.52
CA PHE A 374 40.98 5.86 -28.90
C PHE A 374 41.43 7.21 -29.48
N ASN A 375 40.63 8.26 -29.34
CA ASN A 375 41.00 9.59 -29.85
C ASN A 375 42.24 10.17 -29.17
N THR A 376 42.40 9.98 -27.85
CA THR A 376 43.60 10.44 -27.14
C THR A 376 44.87 9.68 -27.57
N ILE A 377 44.77 8.38 -27.86
CA ILE A 377 45.91 7.60 -28.38
C ILE A 377 46.31 8.07 -29.78
N TYR A 378 45.34 8.39 -30.66
CA TYR A 378 45.62 8.87 -32.03
C TYR A 378 46.11 10.33 -32.11
N ILE A 379 45.90 11.15 -31.08
CA ILE A 379 46.40 12.54 -31.05
C ILE A 379 47.86 12.61 -30.54
N PHE A 380 48.32 11.58 -29.82
CA PHE A 380 49.67 11.50 -29.24
C PHE A 380 50.57 10.44 -29.91
N SER A 381 50.12 9.83 -31.01
CA SER A 381 50.93 8.98 -31.91
C SER A 381 51.20 9.72 -33.21
#